data_AF-A0A7C5U872-F1
#
_entry.id   AF-A0A7C5U872-F1
#
_cell.length_a   1.000
_cell.length_b   1.000
_cell.length_c   1.000
_cell.angle_alpha   90.00
_cell.angle_beta   90.00
_cell.angle_gamma   90.00
#
_symmetry.space_group_name_H-M   'P 1'
#
loop_
_entity.id
_entity.type
_entity.pdbx_description
1 polymer ?
#
loop_
_entity_poly.entity_id
_entity_poly.type
_entity_poly.pdbx_seq_one_letter_code
_entity_poly.pdbx_strand_id
1 'polypeptide(L)'
;MTLEMQKRMAADLLECGVTRVRFDPERLEDIESAITRAEIRKLIADGAIYKIPAKGVSRARYGPERKRKEGSRKGGKHSIIPRKTMWMTRVRAQRAYLRKLRDTGMIDTQDYRILY
;
A
#
# COMPACT_ATOMS: atom_id res chain seq x y z
N MET A 1 31.52 13.03 -21.45
CA MET A 1 31.65 13.02 -19.98
C MET A 1 30.57 12.11 -19.39
N THR A 2 30.92 11.18 -18.50
CA THR A 2 29.97 10.18 -17.98
C THR A 2 30.05 10.10 -16.44
N LEU A 3 29.15 10.81 -15.76
CA LEU A 3 29.00 10.77 -14.29
C LEU A 3 28.22 9.54 -13.77
N GLU A 4 28.19 8.46 -14.56
CA GLU A 4 27.36 7.29 -14.26
C GLU A 4 27.82 6.55 -13.00
N MET A 5 29.13 6.53 -12.75
CA MET A 5 29.72 5.90 -11.56
C MET A 5 29.33 6.66 -10.30
N GLN A 6 29.50 7.98 -10.29
CA GLN A 6 29.12 8.86 -9.19
C GLN A 6 27.62 8.77 -8.92
N LYS A 7 26.81 8.71 -9.99
CA LYS A 7 25.36 8.56 -9.88
C LYS A 7 24.94 7.22 -9.28
N ARG A 8 25.66 6.14 -9.60
CA ARG A 8 25.45 4.80 -9.00
C ARG A 8 25.86 4.78 -7.52
N MET A 9 27.03 5.30 -7.19
CA MET A 9 27.50 5.38 -5.79
C MET A 9 26.57 6.24 -4.93
N ALA A 10 26.12 7.38 -5.45
CA ALA A 10 25.16 8.24 -4.80
C ALA A 10 23.80 7.55 -4.62
N ALA A 11 23.33 6.79 -5.62
CA ALA A 11 22.08 6.05 -5.55
C ALA A 11 22.09 5.01 -4.41
N ASP A 12 23.19 4.26 -4.28
CA ASP A 12 23.39 3.29 -3.20
C ASP A 12 23.42 3.98 -1.82
N LEU A 13 24.13 5.11 -1.72
CA LEU A 13 24.26 5.87 -0.46
C LEU A 13 22.95 6.56 -0.04
N LEU A 14 22.12 6.96 -1.00
CA LEU A 14 20.82 7.62 -0.78
C LEU A 14 19.64 6.63 -0.73
N GLU A 15 19.91 5.33 -0.82
CA GLU A 15 18.93 4.24 -0.87
C GLU A 15 17.79 4.56 -1.86
N CYS A 16 18.15 4.84 -3.12
CA CYS A 16 17.21 5.20 -4.16
C CYS A 16 17.67 4.70 -5.53
N GLY A 17 16.77 4.70 -6.51
CA GLY A 17 17.14 4.42 -7.89
C GLY A 17 17.98 5.56 -8.49
N VAL A 18 18.89 5.21 -9.40
CA VAL A 18 19.75 6.14 -10.16
C VAL A 18 18.96 7.28 -10.81
N THR A 19 17.72 7.02 -11.23
CA THR A 19 16.81 8.01 -11.83
C THR A 19 16.41 9.14 -10.89
N ARG A 20 16.47 8.93 -9.57
CA ARG A 20 16.07 9.92 -8.54
C ARG A 20 17.24 10.79 -8.07
N VAL A 21 18.48 10.43 -8.39
CA VAL A 21 19.67 11.21 -8.04
C VAL A 21 19.83 12.36 -9.03
N ARG A 22 20.03 13.57 -8.49
CA ARG A 22 20.38 14.77 -9.25
C ARG A 22 21.65 15.40 -8.74
N PHE A 23 22.30 16.11 -9.66
CA PHE A 23 23.50 16.87 -9.44
C PHE A 23 23.19 18.35 -9.63
N ASP A 24 23.83 19.17 -8.83
CA ASP A 24 23.86 20.61 -9.01
C ASP A 24 24.67 20.96 -10.29
N PRO A 25 24.09 21.66 -11.28
CA PRO A 25 24.78 22.02 -12.51
C PRO A 25 26.01 22.93 -12.27
N GLU A 26 26.03 23.73 -11.21
CA GLU A 26 27.14 24.66 -10.92
C GLU A 26 28.35 23.96 -10.30
N ARG A 27 28.17 22.73 -9.79
CA ARG A 27 29.20 21.97 -9.06
C ARG A 27 29.58 20.66 -9.75
N LEU A 28 29.39 20.58 -11.07
CA LEU A 28 29.67 19.35 -11.84
C LEU A 28 31.16 18.97 -11.82
N GLU A 29 32.06 19.96 -11.81
CA GLU A 29 33.51 19.73 -11.74
C GLU A 29 33.93 19.09 -10.40
N ASP A 30 33.38 19.59 -9.28
CA ASP A 30 33.58 19.00 -7.95
C ASP A 30 33.10 17.54 -7.91
N ILE A 31 31.92 17.27 -8.49
CA ILE A 31 31.32 15.94 -8.51
C ILE A 31 32.13 14.99 -9.40
N GLU A 32 32.68 15.47 -10.52
CA GLU A 32 33.52 14.67 -11.40
C GLU A 32 34.82 14.25 -10.71
N SER A 33 35.41 15.16 -9.93
CA SER A 33 36.65 14.91 -9.17
C SER A 33 36.47 13.86 -8.04
N ALA A 34 35.24 13.62 -7.60
CA ALA A 34 34.94 12.66 -6.54
C ALA A 34 34.97 11.22 -7.05
N ILE A 35 35.93 10.44 -6.55
CA ILE A 35 36.14 9.04 -6.92
C ILE A 35 35.66 8.12 -5.78
N THR A 36 35.78 8.55 -4.52
CA THR A 36 35.51 7.69 -3.36
C THR A 36 34.08 7.85 -2.82
N ARG A 37 33.53 6.80 -2.20
CA ARG A 37 32.23 6.86 -1.51
C ARG A 37 32.21 7.88 -0.35
N ALA A 38 33.36 8.17 0.25
CA ALA A 38 33.49 9.15 1.31
C ALA A 38 33.32 10.58 0.79
N GLU A 39 33.91 10.91 -0.37
CA GLU A 39 33.73 12.19 -1.06
C GLU A 39 32.29 12.38 -1.52
N ILE A 40 31.68 11.36 -2.13
CA ILE A 40 30.27 11.39 -2.52
C ILE A 40 29.36 11.64 -1.30
N ARG A 41 29.68 11.07 -0.14
CA ARG A 41 28.93 11.32 1.11
C ARG A 41 29.05 12.78 1.57
N LYS A 42 30.24 13.39 1.44
CA LYS A 42 30.43 14.82 1.72
C LYS A 42 29.62 15.69 0.75
N LEU A 43 29.68 15.40 -0.55
CA LEU A 43 28.90 16.12 -1.57
C LEU A 43 27.39 15.99 -1.40
N ILE A 44 26.92 14.85 -0.85
CA ILE A 44 25.51 14.68 -0.45
C ILE A 44 25.18 15.57 0.76
N ALA A 45 26.05 15.60 1.78
CA ALA A 45 25.86 16.42 2.96
C ALA A 45 25.87 17.93 2.63
N ASP A 46 26.74 18.34 1.70
CA ASP A 46 26.87 19.71 1.21
C ASP A 46 25.77 20.11 0.21
N GLY A 47 24.92 19.16 -0.21
CA GLY A 47 23.77 19.40 -1.08
C GLY A 47 24.07 19.43 -2.59
N ALA A 48 25.33 19.22 -3.00
CA ALA A 48 25.70 19.13 -4.42
C ALA A 48 25.07 17.91 -5.13
N ILE A 49 24.81 16.83 -4.36
CA ILE A 49 24.10 15.64 -4.81
C ILE A 49 22.85 15.44 -3.96
N TYR A 50 21.68 15.37 -4.59
CA TYR A 50 20.42 15.25 -3.86
C TYR A 50 19.44 14.24 -4.49
N LYS A 51 18.51 13.77 -3.65
CA LYS A 51 17.45 12.81 -4.00
C LYS A 51 16.15 13.56 -4.29
N ILE A 52 15.62 13.41 -5.49
CA ILE A 52 14.26 13.89 -5.81
C ILE A 52 13.23 13.03 -5.06
N PRO A 53 12.14 13.62 -4.53
CA PRO A 53 10.99 12.87 -4.01
C PRO A 53 10.44 11.86 -5.04
N ALA A 54 9.89 10.76 -4.55
CA ALA A 54 9.30 9.76 -5.42
C ALA A 54 8.05 10.35 -6.11
N LYS A 55 7.93 10.16 -7.42
CA LYS A 55 6.70 10.51 -8.13
C LYS A 55 5.62 9.49 -7.79
N GLY A 56 4.76 9.83 -6.83
CA GLY A 56 3.57 9.05 -6.50
C GLY A 56 2.42 9.28 -7.47
N VAL A 57 1.40 8.41 -7.42
CA VAL A 57 0.12 8.64 -8.10
C VAL A 57 -0.88 9.20 -7.08
N SER A 58 -1.51 10.33 -7.40
CA SER A 58 -2.52 10.93 -6.53
C SER A 58 -3.71 9.99 -6.34
N ARG A 59 -4.10 9.79 -5.07
CA ARG A 59 -5.28 9.01 -4.68
C ARG A 59 -6.57 9.83 -4.60
N ALA A 60 -6.52 11.14 -4.89
CA ALA A 60 -7.69 12.02 -4.76
C ALA A 60 -8.90 11.59 -5.63
N ARG A 61 -8.64 10.98 -6.80
CA ARG A 61 -9.69 10.42 -7.68
C ARG A 61 -10.19 9.03 -7.25
N TYR A 62 -9.43 8.35 -6.42
CA TYR A 62 -9.88 7.14 -5.73
C TYR A 62 -10.78 7.60 -4.57
N GLY A 63 -11.94 8.16 -4.93
CA GLY A 63 -12.93 8.64 -3.97
C GLY A 63 -13.63 7.49 -3.26
N PRO A 64 -14.21 7.74 -2.07
CA PRO A 64 -15.05 6.76 -1.39
C PRO A 64 -16.17 6.35 -2.35
N GLU A 65 -16.27 5.04 -2.49
CA GLU A 65 -17.21 4.26 -3.29
C GLU A 65 -18.40 5.07 -3.81
N ARG A 66 -18.29 5.63 -5.03
CA ARG A 66 -19.48 6.05 -5.78
C ARG A 66 -20.38 4.82 -5.80
N LYS A 67 -21.52 4.87 -5.10
CA LYS A 67 -22.45 3.73 -4.94
C LYS A 67 -22.53 3.01 -6.27
N ARG A 68 -22.01 1.77 -6.32
CA ARG A 68 -21.97 0.96 -7.54
C ARG A 68 -23.40 0.73 -8.02
N LYS A 69 -23.89 1.62 -8.89
CA LYS A 69 -25.21 1.58 -9.51
C LYS A 69 -25.33 0.32 -10.36
N GLU A 70 -26.54 -0.14 -10.59
CA GLU A 70 -26.86 -1.39 -11.30
C GLU A 70 -26.16 -1.52 -12.67
N GLY A 71 -25.98 -0.41 -13.41
CA GLY A 71 -25.26 -0.37 -14.69
C GLY A 71 -23.73 -0.27 -14.63
N SER A 72 -23.11 -0.15 -13.45
CA SER A 72 -21.64 -0.11 -13.29
C SER A 72 -21.02 -1.48 -13.00
N ARG A 73 -21.87 -2.50 -12.79
CA ARG A 73 -21.46 -3.85 -12.44
C ARG A 73 -21.21 -4.65 -13.72
N LYS A 74 -19.99 -5.15 -13.89
CA LYS A 74 -19.60 -5.93 -15.08
C LYS A 74 -19.72 -7.46 -14.89
N GLY A 75 -20.00 -7.92 -13.67
CA GLY A 75 -20.12 -9.35 -13.34
C GLY A 75 -21.56 -9.77 -13.02
N GLY A 76 -21.83 -11.08 -13.09
CA GLY A 76 -23.14 -11.64 -12.74
C GLY A 76 -23.51 -11.44 -11.26
N LYS A 77 -24.76 -11.76 -10.90
CA LYS A 77 -25.37 -11.52 -9.57
C LYS A 77 -24.51 -11.96 -8.37
N HIS A 78 -23.77 -13.06 -8.50
CA HIS A 78 -22.96 -13.66 -7.44
C HIS A 78 -21.43 -13.49 -7.65
N SER A 79 -21.01 -12.60 -8.55
CA SER A 79 -19.60 -12.34 -8.85
C SER A 79 -18.88 -11.61 -7.72
N ILE A 80 -19.57 -10.72 -7.00
CA ILE A 80 -19.01 -9.97 -5.87
C ILE A 80 -19.07 -10.81 -4.59
N ILE A 81 -20.24 -11.39 -4.29
CA ILE A 81 -20.43 -12.26 -3.13
C ILE A 81 -21.08 -13.57 -3.61
N PRO A 82 -20.33 -14.69 -3.55
CA PRO A 82 -20.86 -16.02 -3.90
C PRO A 82 -22.03 -16.42 -2.99
N ARG A 83 -22.95 -17.24 -3.53
CA ARG A 83 -24.11 -17.77 -2.79
C ARG A 83 -23.72 -18.48 -1.50
N LYS A 84 -22.69 -19.33 -1.57
CA LYS A 84 -22.19 -20.09 -0.42
C LYS A 84 -21.69 -19.16 0.69
N THR A 85 -20.94 -18.12 0.33
CA THR A 85 -20.43 -17.13 1.30
C THR A 85 -21.56 -16.38 1.98
N MET A 86 -22.57 -15.93 1.21
CA MET A 86 -23.75 -15.26 1.77
C MET A 86 -24.53 -16.16 2.74
N TRP A 87 -24.71 -17.44 2.40
CA TRP A 87 -25.33 -18.44 3.26
C TRP A 87 -24.53 -18.66 4.56
N MET A 88 -23.21 -18.87 4.44
CA MET A 88 -22.34 -19.07 5.59
C MET A 88 -22.37 -17.87 6.54
N THR A 89 -22.30 -16.64 6.03
CA THR A 89 -22.35 -15.43 6.85
C THR A 89 -23.68 -15.34 7.61
N ARG A 90 -24.80 -15.63 6.94
CA ARG A 90 -26.13 -15.62 7.57
C ARG A 90 -26.26 -16.65 8.68
N VAL A 91 -25.97 -17.92 8.39
CA VAL A 91 -26.12 -19.03 9.34
C VAL A 91 -25.18 -18.88 10.53
N ARG A 92 -23.92 -18.44 10.30
CA ARG A 92 -22.96 -18.21 11.40
C ARG A 92 -23.42 -17.08 12.32
N ALA A 93 -23.96 -15.99 11.79
CA ALA A 93 -24.50 -14.90 12.59
C ALA A 93 -25.70 -15.36 13.44
N GLN A 94 -26.62 -16.12 12.84
CA GLN A 94 -27.76 -16.70 13.56
C GLN A 94 -27.32 -17.64 14.69
N ARG A 95 -26.38 -18.56 14.42
CA ARG A 95 -25.85 -19.49 15.43
C ARG A 95 -25.09 -18.78 16.56
N ALA A 96 -24.35 -17.73 16.24
CA ALA A 96 -23.67 -16.91 17.24
C ALA A 96 -24.70 -16.19 18.14
N TYR A 97 -25.79 -15.68 17.55
CA TYR A 97 -26.87 -15.05 18.29
C TYR A 97 -27.63 -16.04 19.20
N LEU A 98 -27.97 -17.22 18.68
CA LEU A 98 -28.59 -18.28 19.48
C LEU A 98 -27.69 -18.72 20.65
N ARG A 99 -26.37 -18.84 20.41
CA ARG A 99 -25.41 -19.14 21.48
C ARG A 99 -25.44 -18.06 22.56
N LYS A 100 -25.43 -16.78 22.16
CA LYS A 100 -25.53 -15.65 23.09
C LYS A 100 -26.80 -15.72 23.94
N LEU A 101 -27.97 -15.96 23.33
CA LEU A 101 -29.24 -16.03 24.05
C LEU A 101 -29.26 -17.16 25.08
N ARG A 102 -28.71 -18.33 24.72
CA ARG A 102 -28.55 -19.47 25.63
C ARG A 102 -27.64 -19.11 26.80
N ASP A 103 -26.47 -18.50 26.51
CA ASP A 103 -25.48 -18.17 27.54
C ASP A 103 -26.00 -17.09 28.50
N THR A 104 -26.92 -16.22 28.06
CA THR A 104 -27.62 -15.23 28.91
C THR A 104 -28.85 -15.79 29.63
N GLY A 105 -29.21 -17.06 29.42
CA GLY A 105 -30.38 -17.70 30.01
C GLY A 105 -31.73 -17.22 29.45
N MET A 106 -31.75 -16.56 28.29
CA MET A 106 -32.98 -16.07 27.64
C MET A 106 -33.75 -17.19 26.93
N ILE A 107 -33.08 -18.29 26.59
CA ILE A 107 -33.65 -19.51 26.01
C ILE A 107 -33.08 -20.72 26.74
N ASP A 108 -33.91 -21.75 26.89
CA ASP A 108 -33.47 -23.02 27.46
C ASP A 108 -32.63 -23.83 26.45
N THR A 109 -31.90 -24.81 26.96
CA THR A 109 -31.09 -25.74 26.17
C THR A 109 -31.94 -26.55 25.19
N GLN A 110 -33.19 -26.87 25.55
CA GLN A 110 -34.12 -27.54 24.65
C GLN A 110 -34.49 -26.67 23.46
N ASP A 111 -34.87 -25.42 23.71
CA ASP A 111 -35.22 -24.45 22.66
C ASP A 111 -34.02 -24.14 21.76
N TYR A 112 -32.82 -24.02 22.35
CA TYR A 112 -31.57 -23.85 21.59
C TYR A 112 -31.34 -25.00 20.60
N ARG A 113 -31.59 -26.26 21.00
CA ARG A 113 -31.39 -27.43 20.13
C ARG A 113 -32.41 -27.50 18.99
N ILE A 114 -33.64 -27.04 19.22
CA ILE A 114 -34.70 -26.99 18.19
C ILE A 114 -34.40 -25.90 17.15
N LEU A 115 -33.90 -24.75 17.60
CA LEU A 115 -33.63 -23.59 16.74
C LEU A 115 -32.30 -23.66 15.98
N TYR A 116 -31.38 -24.56 16.37
CA TYR A 116 -30.04 -24.67 15.80
C TYR A 116 -29.97 -25.55 14.55
#